data_AF-A0AAV0Y0A3-F1
#
_entry.id   AF-A0AAV0Y0A3-F1
#
_cell.length_a   1.000
_cell.length_b   1.000
_cell.length_c   1.000
_cell.angle_alpha   90.00
_cell.angle_beta   90.00
_cell.angle_gamma   90.00
#
_symmetry.space_group_name_H-M   'P 1'
#
loop_
_entity.id
_entity.type
_entity.pdbx_description
1 polymer ?
#
loop_
_entity_poly.entity_id
_entity_poly.type
_entity_poly.pdbx_seq_one_letter_code
_entity_poly.pdbx_strand_id
1 'polypeptide(L)'
;MPSTRLPTTVRQHYRHLRFVDENFDIPSCIDVLFGADILPSLIRSHAGVEPHSGLPSALDTQLGWIIFGSFSTPSKSPPVTLTTAIAPPSIGDLLQ
;
A
#
# COMPACT_ATOMS: atom_id res chain seq x y z
N MET A 1 4.87 2.24 -2.80
CA MET A 1 4.89 1.49 -4.08
C MET A 1 5.93 0.39 -4.02
N PRO A 2 5.80 -0.69 -4.82
CA PRO A 2 6.71 -1.84 -4.71
C PRO A 2 8.14 -1.42 -5.05
N SER A 3 9.14 -1.99 -4.35
CA SER A 3 10.55 -1.67 -4.58
C SER A 3 11.07 -2.19 -5.93
N THR A 4 10.35 -3.13 -6.53
CA THR A 4 10.63 -3.74 -7.83
C THR A 4 9.32 -3.90 -8.60
N ARG A 5 9.40 -3.96 -9.93
CA ARG A 5 8.22 -4.16 -10.77
C ARG A 5 7.59 -5.53 -10.47
N LEU A 6 6.27 -5.55 -10.25
CA LEU A 6 5.56 -6.81 -10.06
C LEU A 6 5.46 -7.59 -11.38
N PRO A 7 5.39 -8.92 -11.34
CA PRO A 7 5.15 -9.73 -12.54
C PRO A 7 3.88 -9.30 -13.27
N THR A 8 3.90 -9.26 -14.61
CA THR A 8 2.75 -8.86 -15.43
C THR A 8 1.53 -9.75 -15.21
N THR A 9 1.72 -10.99 -14.77
CA THR A 9 0.65 -11.92 -14.39
C THR A 9 -0.25 -11.37 -13.30
N VAL A 10 0.28 -10.55 -12.39
CA VAL A 10 -0.50 -9.92 -11.30
C VAL A 10 -1.48 -8.90 -11.87
N ARG A 11 -0.99 -7.99 -12.72
CA ARG A 11 -1.83 -7.01 -13.40
C ARG A 11 -2.87 -7.67 -14.30
N GLN A 12 -2.48 -8.76 -14.98
CA GLN A 12 -3.41 -9.51 -15.82
C GLN A 12 -4.51 -10.19 -14.99
N HIS A 13 -4.15 -10.78 -13.84
CA HIS A 13 -5.09 -11.45 -12.96
C HIS A 13 -6.13 -10.48 -12.38
N TYR A 14 -5.68 -9.30 -11.93
CA TYR A 14 -6.54 -8.30 -11.29
C TYR A 14 -7.06 -7.21 -12.24
N ARG A 15 -6.99 -7.41 -13.56
CA ARG A 15 -7.36 -6.39 -14.56
C ARG A 15 -8.83 -5.93 -14.49
N HIS A 16 -9.69 -6.72 -13.84
CA HIS A 16 -11.11 -6.41 -13.65
C HIS A 16 -11.36 -5.47 -12.45
N LEU A 17 -10.34 -5.21 -11.64
CA LEU A 17 -10.43 -4.35 -10.46
C LEU A 17 -9.98 -2.91 -10.78
N ARG A 18 -10.63 -1.94 -10.13
CA ARG A 18 -10.22 -0.54 -10.16
C ARG A 18 -9.32 -0.24 -8.96
N PHE A 19 -8.02 -0.21 -9.19
CA PHE A 19 -7.03 0.08 -8.14
C PHE A 19 -6.99 1.57 -7.78
N VAL A 20 -6.58 1.84 -6.53
CA VAL A 20 -6.29 3.22 -6.05
C VAL A 20 -5.17 3.85 -6.90
N ASP A 21 -4.16 3.05 -7.24
CA ASP A 21 -3.07 3.42 -8.12
C ASP A 21 -3.13 2.57 -9.40
N GLU A 22 -3.36 3.21 -10.54
CA GLU A 22 -3.38 2.53 -11.86
C GLU A 22 -2.03 1.92 -12.24
N ASN A 23 -0.95 2.37 -11.60
CA ASN A 23 0.44 1.95 -11.81
C ASN A 23 1.00 1.13 -10.63
N PHE A 24 0.13 0.48 -9.84
CA PHE A 24 0.50 -0.26 -8.62
C PHE A 24 1.61 -1.32 -8.79
N ASP A 25 1.81 -1.84 -10.00
CA ASP A 25 2.83 -2.84 -10.34
C ASP A 25 4.19 -2.24 -10.73
N ILE A 26 4.31 -0.92 -10.79
CA ILE A 26 5.52 -0.18 -11.17
C ILE A 26 6.11 0.51 -9.92
N PRO A 27 7.43 0.45 -9.70
CA PRO A 27 8.07 1.25 -8.66
C PRO A 27 7.87 2.74 -8.90
N SER A 28 7.47 3.48 -7.87
CA SER A 28 7.29 4.92 -7.88
C SER A 28 7.56 5.50 -6.49
N CYS A 29 7.67 6.82 -6.39
CA CYS A 29 7.69 7.53 -5.12
C CYS A 29 6.36 7.32 -4.36
N ILE A 30 6.41 7.51 -3.04
CA ILE A 30 5.21 7.45 -2.20
C ILE A 30 4.63 8.86 -2.11
N ASP A 31 3.42 9.04 -2.63
CA ASP A 31 2.74 10.34 -2.58
C ASP A 31 2.05 10.58 -1.23
N VAL A 32 1.43 9.54 -0.67
CA VAL A 32 0.67 9.58 0.59
C VAL A 32 0.98 8.35 1.43
N LEU A 33 1.13 8.54 2.75
CA LEU A 33 1.32 7.47 3.73
C LEU A 33 0.22 7.57 4.79
N PHE A 34 -0.54 6.49 4.96
CA PHE A 34 -1.56 6.37 6.00
C PHE A 34 -1.01 5.61 7.21
N GLY A 35 -1.40 6.05 8.41
CA GLY A 35 -1.17 5.28 9.63
C GLY A 35 -1.96 3.97 9.63
N ALA A 36 -1.43 2.94 10.28
CA ALA A 36 -2.09 1.63 10.36
C ALA A 36 -3.42 1.68 11.13
N ASP A 37 -3.56 2.64 12.04
CA ASP A 37 -4.77 2.98 12.78
C ASP A 37 -5.91 3.46 11.87
N ILE A 38 -5.61 3.99 10.68
CA ILE A 38 -6.58 4.45 9.70
C ILE A 38 -7.05 3.30 8.78
N LEU A 39 -6.30 2.20 8.66
CA LEU A 39 -6.66 1.11 7.75
C LEU A 39 -8.10 0.56 7.97
N PRO A 40 -8.58 0.33 9.21
CA PRO A 40 -9.95 -0.17 9.42
C PRO A 40 -11.03 0.77 8.89
N SER A 41 -10.81 2.09 8.88
CA SER A 41 -11.78 3.06 8.37
C SER A 41 -11.75 3.16 6.84
N LEU A 42 -10.63 2.80 6.21
CA LEU A 42 -10.50 2.73 4.75
C LEU A 42 -11.14 1.49 4.14
N ILE A 43 -11.29 0.40 4.91
CA ILE A 43 -11.92 -0.83 4.41
C ILE A 43 -13.43 -0.58 4.21
N ARG A 44 -13.95 -0.89 3.01
CA ARG A 44 -15.38 -0.73 2.72
C ARG A 44 -16.21 -1.70 3.58
N SER A 45 -17.43 -1.31 3.97
CA SER A 45 -18.37 -2.27 4.55
C SER A 45 -18.65 -3.38 3.54
N HIS A 46 -18.45 -4.64 3.95
CA HIS A 46 -18.47 -5.81 3.06
C HIS A 46 -17.36 -5.80 1.98
N ALA A 47 -16.19 -5.22 2.29
CA ALA A 47 -15.03 -5.26 1.41
C ALA A 47 -14.74 -6.69 0.92
N GLY A 48 -14.62 -6.83 -0.40
CA GLY A 48 -14.15 -8.05 -1.02
C GLY A 48 -12.66 -8.25 -0.73
N VAL A 49 -12.30 -9.51 -0.53
CA VAL A 49 -10.91 -9.97 -0.64
C VAL A 49 -10.86 -10.95 -1.80
N GLU A 50 -9.98 -10.71 -2.76
CA GLU A 50 -9.73 -11.64 -3.87
C GLU A 50 -8.39 -12.35 -3.66
N PRO A 51 -8.38 -13.51 -2.97
CA PRO A 51 -7.18 -14.29 -2.76
C PRO A 51 -6.83 -15.12 -4.02
N HIS A 52 -5.55 -15.33 -4.25
CA HIS A 52 -5.07 -16.29 -5.24
C HIS A 52 -3.81 -16.99 -4.75
N SER A 53 -3.71 -18.30 -4.98
CA SER A 53 -2.54 -19.06 -4.55
C SER A 53 -1.31 -18.65 -5.37
N GLY A 54 -0.26 -18.16 -4.70
CA GLY A 54 0.99 -17.73 -5.35
C GLY A 54 1.00 -16.29 -5.85
N LEU A 55 -0.10 -15.54 -5.69
CA LEU A 55 -0.17 -14.11 -5.93
C LEU A 55 -0.59 -13.39 -4.62
N PRO A 56 -0.26 -12.10 -4.46
CA PRO A 56 -0.76 -11.31 -3.34
C PRO A 56 -2.27 -11.11 -3.49
N SER A 57 -2.96 -10.91 -2.39
CA SER A 57 -4.40 -10.69 -2.39
C SER A 57 -4.75 -9.25 -2.77
N ALA A 58 -5.95 -9.05 -3.32
CA ALA A 58 -6.53 -7.71 -3.49
C ALA A 58 -7.57 -7.42 -2.40
N LEU A 59 -7.58 -6.21 -1.85
CA LEU A 59 -8.53 -5.74 -0.84
C LEU A 59 -9.29 -4.51 -1.35
N ASP A 60 -10.60 -4.54 -1.20
CA ASP A 60 -11.47 -3.41 -1.56
C ASP A 60 -11.49 -2.35 -0.45
N THR A 61 -11.11 -1.12 -0.80
CA THR A 61 -11.11 0.02 0.13
C THR A 61 -11.97 1.16 -0.43
N GLN A 62 -12.27 2.14 0.41
CA GLN A 62 -12.98 3.36 0.03
C GLN A 62 -12.24 4.15 -1.07
N LEU A 63 -10.92 4.00 -1.18
CA LEU A 63 -10.10 4.67 -2.19
C LEU A 63 -10.07 3.91 -3.54
N GLY A 64 -10.48 2.64 -3.55
CA GLY A 64 -10.23 1.69 -4.63
C GLY A 64 -9.58 0.40 -4.13
N TRP A 65 -9.30 -0.54 -5.03
CA TRP A 65 -8.64 -1.79 -4.66
C TRP A 65 -7.15 -1.56 -4.38
N ILE A 66 -6.61 -2.30 -3.42
CA ILE A 66 -5.17 -2.33 -3.11
C ILE A 66 -4.65 -3.77 -3.18
N ILE A 67 -3.35 -3.93 -3.46
CA ILE A 67 -2.66 -5.21 -3.35
C ILE A 67 -2.01 -5.32 -1.97
N PHE A 68 -2.15 -6.46 -1.31
CA PHE A 68 -1.55 -6.72 0.00
C PHE A 68 -1.11 -8.19 0.13
N GLY A 69 -0.16 -8.45 1.03
CA GLY A 69 0.44 -9.77 1.23
C GLY A 69 1.75 -9.96 0.48
N SER A 70 2.32 -11.17 0.58
CA SER A 70 3.62 -11.51 0.04
C SER A 70 3.52 -12.26 -1.29
N PHE A 71 4.59 -12.16 -2.09
CA PHE A 71 4.84 -13.06 -3.21
C PHE A 71 5.71 -14.23 -2.77
N SER A 72 5.53 -15.39 -3.40
CA SER A 72 6.32 -16.60 -3.15
C SER A 72 7.79 -16.45 -3.52
N THR A 73 8.16 -15.42 -4.31
CA THR A 73 9.55 -15.10 -4.62
C THR A 73 10.10 -14.12 -3.59
N PRO A 74 11.04 -14.54 -2.73
CA PRO A 74 11.66 -13.61 -1.79
C PRO A 74 12.38 -12.51 -2.59
N SER A 75 11.94 -11.27 -2.39
CA SER A 75 12.67 -10.13 -2.91
C SER A 75 14.03 -10.07 -2.20
N LYS A 76 15.12 -9.99 -2.97
CA LYS A 76 16.47 -9.75 -2.45
C LYS A 76 16.69 -8.29 -2.03
N SER A 77 15.65 -7.44 -2.06
CA SER A 77 15.75 -6.05 -1.63
C SER A 77 16.12 -5.98 -0.14
N PRO A 78 17.07 -5.11 0.25
CA PRO A 78 17.30 -4.83 1.66
C PRO A 78 16.04 -4.21 2.30
N PRO A 79 15.82 -4.40 3.61
CA PRO A 79 14.72 -3.75 4.31
C PRO A 79 14.85 -2.23 4.19
N VAL A 80 13.74 -1.55 3.93
CA VAL A 80 13.66 -0.09 3.85
C VAL A 80 13.02 0.43 5.13
N THR A 81 13.69 1.36 5.81
CA THR A 81 13.17 2.04 7.00
C THR A 81 12.79 3.47 6.64
N LEU A 82 11.58 3.87 7.00
CA LEU A 82 11.07 5.22 6.80
C LEU A 82 11.03 5.93 8.15
N THR A 83 11.84 6.98 8.32
CA THR A 83 11.91 7.75 9.56
C THR A 83 11.14 9.05 9.38
N THR A 84 10.01 9.20 10.08
CA THR A 84 9.28 10.47 10.15
C THR A 84 9.80 11.29 11.32
N ALA A 85 10.47 12.41 11.04
CA ALA A 85 10.84 13.37 12.08
C ALA A 85 9.64 14.26 12.39
N ILE A 86 9.20 14.28 13.64
CA ILE A 86 8.26 15.30 14.12
C ILE A 86 9.12 16.51 14.46
N ALA A 87 8.93 17.62 13.74
CA ALA A 87 9.59 18.86 14.12
C ALA A 87 9.14 19.21 15.56
N PRO A 88 10.05 19.57 16.48
CA PRO A 88 9.65 20.01 17.80
C PRO A 88 8.72 21.22 17.67
N PRO A 89 7.71 21.36 18.55
CA PRO A 89 6.88 22.56 18.57
C PRO A 89 7.79 23.78 18.71
N SER A 90 7.44 24.89 18.04
CA SER A 90 8.22 26.11 18.18
C SER A 90 8.16 26.55 19.66
N ILE A 91 9.25 27.12 20.18
CA ILE A 91 9.29 27.59 21.58
C ILE A 91 8.14 28.56 21.88
N GLY A 92 7.65 29.29 20.86
CA GLY A 92 6.49 30.18 20.98
C GLY A 92 5.19 29.47 21.31
N ASP A 93 5.00 28.22 20.85
CA ASP A 93 3.78 27.43 21.08
C ASP A 93 3.75 26.80 22.49
N LEU A 94 4.90 26.75 23.17
CA LEU A 94 5.05 26.20 24.53
C LEU A 94 4.87 27.24 25.65
N LEU A 95 4.78 28.53 25.28
CA LEU A 95 4.68 29.64 26.22
C LEU A 95 3.26 30.25 26.33
N GLN A 96 2.23 29.58 25.79
CA GLN A 96 0.82 29.94 25.93
C GLN A 96 0.11 29.07 26.96
#